data_AF-A0A5W2LMV0-F1
#
_entry.id   AF-A0A5W2LMV0-F1
#
_cell.length_a   1.000
_cell.length_b   1.000
_cell.length_c   1.000
_cell.angle_alpha   90.00
_cell.angle_beta   90.00
_cell.angle_gamma   90.00
#
_symmetry.space_group_name_H-M   'P 1'
#
loop_
_entity.id
_entity.type
_entity.pdbx_description
1 polymer ?
#
loop_
_entity_poly.entity_id
_entity_poly.type
_entity_poly.pdbx_seq_one_letter_code
_entity_poly.pdbx_strand_id
1 'polypeptide(L)'
;MQQPQVWLVEDEQGIADTLIYTLQLEGFTVELFARGLPALEKARQQQPDAVILDVGLPDISGFELCRQLLERHPALPILFLTARSDEVDRLLGLEIGADDYVAKPFSPREVSARVRTLLRRVKKFAAPSPVVRTGHFELNEPAAQIAWFGTPLSLTRYEFLLLKTLLLSPERVYSRQQLMDIVWSDAQETFERTVDTHIKTLRAKLRAINPDLSPINTHRGMGYSLRSV
;
A
#
# COMPACT_ATOMS: atom_id res chain seq x y z
N MET A 1 -22.99 -6.07 13.54
CA MET A 1 -21.99 -5.56 12.57
C MET A 1 -21.77 -6.67 11.55
N GLN A 2 -21.76 -6.37 10.25
CA GLN A 2 -21.47 -7.39 9.22
C GLN A 2 -20.02 -7.88 9.39
N GLN A 3 -19.83 -9.20 9.35
CA GLN A 3 -18.50 -9.82 9.37
C GLN A 3 -17.79 -9.50 8.05
N PRO A 4 -16.52 -9.05 8.07
CA PRO A 4 -15.80 -8.75 6.84
C PRO A 4 -15.65 -10.00 5.98
N GLN A 5 -15.87 -9.85 4.68
CA GLN A 5 -15.73 -10.93 3.71
C GLN A 5 -14.31 -10.95 3.15
N VAL A 6 -13.63 -12.08 3.29
CA VAL A 6 -12.29 -12.34 2.75
C VAL A 6 -12.42 -13.35 1.63
N TRP A 7 -11.87 -13.03 0.46
CA TRP A 7 -11.68 -14.03 -0.58
C TRP A 7 -10.32 -14.68 -0.41
N LEU A 8 -10.29 -16.01 -0.36
CA LEU A 8 -9.08 -16.80 -0.32
C LEU A 8 -8.90 -17.47 -1.67
N VAL A 9 -7.84 -17.14 -2.40
CA VAL A 9 -7.49 -17.73 -3.69
C VAL A 9 -6.27 -18.62 -3.50
N GLU A 10 -6.49 -19.93 -3.35
CA GLU A 10 -5.48 -20.93 -2.95
C GLU A 10 -5.96 -22.30 -3.46
N ASP A 11 -5.11 -23.00 -4.22
CA ASP A 11 -5.43 -24.30 -4.82
C ASP A 11 -5.07 -25.48 -3.92
N GLU A 12 -4.17 -25.30 -2.96
CA GLU A 12 -3.81 -26.33 -1.99
C GLU A 12 -4.85 -26.46 -0.87
N GLN A 13 -5.73 -27.47 -0.96
CA GLN A 13 -6.83 -27.69 -0.02
C GLN A 13 -6.39 -27.70 1.46
N GLY A 14 -5.25 -28.32 1.79
CA GLY A 14 -4.77 -28.39 3.17
C GLY A 14 -4.38 -27.02 3.75
N ILE A 15 -3.84 -26.13 2.92
CA ILE A 15 -3.55 -24.75 3.29
C ILE A 15 -4.86 -23.97 3.43
N ALA A 16 -5.75 -24.12 2.44
CA ALA A 16 -7.03 -23.45 2.41
C ALA A 16 -7.88 -23.75 3.65
N ASP A 17 -8.06 -25.03 4.01
CA ASP A 17 -8.86 -25.45 5.15
C ASP A 17 -8.34 -24.86 6.47
N THR A 18 -7.01 -24.86 6.64
CA THR A 18 -6.38 -24.33 7.86
C THR A 18 -6.55 -22.80 7.97
N LEU A 19 -6.46 -22.09 6.84
CA LEU A 19 -6.68 -20.65 6.78
C LEU A 19 -8.15 -20.29 7.00
N ILE A 20 -9.08 -20.99 6.36
CA ILE A 20 -10.52 -20.79 6.51
C ILE A 20 -10.92 -20.95 7.97
N TYR A 21 -10.50 -22.05 8.62
CA TYR A 21 -10.78 -22.30 10.03
C TYR A 21 -10.28 -21.15 10.92
N THR A 22 -9.03 -20.73 10.73
CA THR A 22 -8.42 -19.67 11.54
C THR A 22 -9.09 -18.32 11.33
N LEU A 23 -9.40 -17.95 10.08
CA LEU A 23 -10.05 -16.68 9.75
C LEU A 23 -11.50 -16.63 10.27
N GLN A 24 -12.24 -17.75 10.20
CA GLN A 24 -13.59 -17.84 10.75
C GLN A 24 -13.59 -17.67 12.28
N LEU A 25 -12.64 -18.29 12.99
CA LEU A 25 -12.46 -18.07 14.44
C LEU A 25 -12.19 -16.60 14.78
N GLU A 26 -11.48 -15.89 13.92
CA GLU A 26 -11.14 -14.47 14.07
C GLU A 26 -12.27 -13.52 13.60
N GLY A 27 -13.44 -14.07 13.21
CA GLY A 27 -14.66 -13.33 12.90
C GLY A 27 -14.83 -12.90 11.44
N PHE A 28 -14.11 -13.51 10.50
CA PHE A 28 -14.23 -13.26 9.08
C PHE A 28 -15.17 -14.26 8.39
N THR A 29 -15.90 -13.81 7.37
CA THR A 29 -16.54 -14.70 6.41
C THR A 29 -15.54 -14.99 5.30
N VAL A 30 -15.26 -16.26 5.01
CA VAL A 30 -14.28 -16.63 3.97
C VAL A 30 -14.99 -17.29 2.80
N GLU A 31 -14.64 -16.85 1.59
CA GLU A 31 -15.01 -17.52 0.35
C GLU A 31 -13.76 -18.03 -0.35
N LEU A 32 -13.73 -19.33 -0.64
CA LEU A 32 -12.60 -20.00 -1.26
C LEU A 32 -12.74 -20.03 -2.79
N PHE A 33 -11.65 -19.73 -3.46
CA PHE A 33 -11.45 -19.94 -4.89
C PHE A 33 -10.20 -20.80 -5.09
N ALA A 34 -10.37 -22.03 -5.57
CA ALA A 34 -9.24 -22.90 -5.91
C ALA A 34 -8.48 -22.47 -7.19
N ARG A 35 -8.94 -21.39 -7.84
CA ARG A 35 -8.49 -20.90 -9.14
C ARG A 35 -8.71 -19.39 -9.24
N GLY A 36 -7.87 -18.69 -9.99
CA GLY A 36 -7.91 -17.23 -10.09
C GLY A 36 -9.01 -16.69 -11.00
N LEU A 37 -9.32 -17.35 -12.12
CA LEU A 37 -10.31 -16.85 -13.09
C LEU A 37 -11.73 -16.73 -12.51
N PRO A 38 -12.25 -17.69 -11.72
CA PRO A 38 -13.55 -17.54 -11.06
C PRO A 38 -13.60 -16.36 -10.07
N ALA A 39 -12.49 -16.04 -9.41
CA ALA A 39 -12.41 -14.88 -8.52
C ALA A 39 -12.53 -13.56 -9.32
N LEU A 40 -11.90 -13.49 -10.51
CA LEU A 40 -12.06 -12.33 -11.42
C LEU A 40 -13.48 -12.18 -11.94
N GLU A 41 -14.12 -13.27 -12.31
CA GLU A 41 -15.52 -13.25 -12.76
C GLU A 41 -16.44 -12.73 -11.66
N LYS A 42 -16.23 -13.18 -10.42
CA LYS A 42 -16.99 -12.69 -9.27
C LYS A 42 -16.69 -11.23 -8.95
N ALA A 43 -15.43 -10.79 -9.11
CA ALA A 43 -15.02 -9.39 -8.91
C ALA A 43 -15.78 -8.39 -9.80
N ARG A 44 -16.43 -8.86 -10.87
CA ARG A 44 -17.30 -8.04 -11.74
C ARG A 44 -18.63 -7.68 -11.09
N GLN A 45 -19.09 -8.48 -10.13
CA GLN A 45 -20.41 -8.37 -9.53
C GLN A 45 -20.35 -7.94 -8.06
N GLN A 46 -19.28 -8.33 -7.36
CA GLN A 46 -19.10 -8.11 -5.94
C GLN A 46 -17.62 -7.85 -5.63
N GLN A 47 -17.33 -7.03 -4.62
CA GLN A 47 -15.99 -6.85 -4.07
C GLN A 47 -15.93 -7.44 -2.65
N PRO A 48 -14.86 -8.15 -2.28
CA PRO A 48 -14.62 -8.53 -0.89
C PRO A 48 -14.01 -7.35 -0.10
N ASP A 49 -13.93 -7.48 1.22
CA ASP A 49 -13.20 -6.53 2.06
C ASP A 49 -11.69 -6.71 1.98
N ALA A 50 -11.21 -7.93 1.69
CA ALA A 50 -9.81 -8.25 1.43
C ALA A 50 -9.66 -9.52 0.59
N VAL A 51 -8.51 -9.68 -0.08
CA VAL A 51 -8.14 -10.89 -0.81
C VAL A 51 -6.83 -11.45 -0.24
N ILE A 52 -6.82 -12.74 0.05
CA ILE A 52 -5.60 -13.53 0.28
C ILE A 52 -5.35 -14.32 -0.99
N LEU A 53 -4.14 -14.23 -1.53
CA LEU A 53 -3.87 -14.66 -2.89
C LEU A 53 -2.57 -15.46 -2.97
N ASP A 54 -2.64 -16.72 -3.38
CA ASP A 54 -1.45 -17.49 -3.74
C ASP A 54 -0.90 -17.01 -5.09
N VAL A 55 0.42 -16.89 -5.17
CA VAL A 55 1.15 -16.61 -6.40
C VAL A 55 1.05 -17.80 -7.38
N GLY A 56 1.06 -19.02 -6.85
CA GLY A 56 1.24 -20.29 -7.57
C GLY A 56 -0.01 -20.90 -8.20
N LEU A 57 -1.03 -20.12 -8.56
CA LEU A 57 -2.31 -20.65 -9.03
C LEU A 57 -2.20 -21.38 -10.40
N PRO A 58 -3.05 -22.40 -10.65
CA PRO A 58 -2.92 -23.28 -11.82
C PRO A 58 -3.41 -22.68 -13.14
N ASP A 59 -4.23 -21.62 -13.11
CA ASP A 59 -4.91 -21.06 -14.28
C ASP A 59 -4.46 -19.65 -14.68
N ILE A 60 -4.05 -18.84 -13.72
CA ILE A 60 -3.52 -17.48 -13.93
C ILE A 60 -2.49 -17.19 -12.85
N SER A 61 -1.37 -16.52 -13.17
CA SER A 61 -0.42 -16.12 -12.13
C SER A 61 -1.10 -15.19 -11.12
N GLY A 62 -0.81 -15.37 -9.84
CA GLY A 62 -1.36 -14.52 -8.79
C GLY A 62 -1.05 -13.03 -8.97
N PHE A 63 0.09 -12.71 -9.57
CA PHE A 63 0.47 -11.33 -9.91
C PHE A 63 -0.48 -10.71 -10.96
N GLU A 64 -0.81 -11.46 -12.00
CA GLU A 64 -1.71 -11.00 -13.05
C GLU A 64 -3.15 -10.90 -12.53
N LEU A 65 -3.57 -11.84 -11.69
CA LEU A 65 -4.84 -11.78 -10.96
C LEU A 65 -4.93 -10.49 -10.13
N CYS A 66 -3.90 -10.21 -9.32
CA CYS A 66 -3.82 -9.00 -8.50
C CYS A 66 -3.90 -7.73 -9.35
N ARG A 67 -3.14 -7.65 -10.44
CA ARG A 67 -3.16 -6.51 -11.38
C ARG A 67 -4.58 -6.25 -11.90
N GLN A 68 -5.27 -7.28 -12.38
CA GLN A 68 -6.64 -7.15 -12.92
C GLN A 68 -7.68 -6.83 -11.84
N LEU A 69 -7.49 -7.31 -10.61
CA LEU A 69 -8.33 -6.94 -9.47
C LEU A 69 -8.16 -5.46 -9.11
N LEU A 70 -6.92 -4.97 -9.05
CA LEU A 70 -6.60 -3.57 -8.71
C LEU A 70 -6.99 -2.59 -9.83
N GLU A 71 -6.95 -2.99 -11.10
CA GLU A 71 -7.49 -2.17 -12.21
C GLU A 71 -8.99 -1.88 -12.02
N ARG A 72 -9.73 -2.82 -11.44
CA ARG A 72 -11.18 -2.69 -11.18
C ARG A 72 -11.46 -2.03 -9.85
N HIS A 73 -10.72 -2.43 -8.82
CA HIS A 73 -10.90 -2.03 -7.43
C HIS A 73 -9.56 -1.52 -6.87
N PRO A 74 -9.16 -0.27 -7.17
CA PRO A 74 -7.82 0.24 -6.85
C PRO A 74 -7.47 0.28 -5.36
N ALA A 75 -8.47 0.23 -4.48
CA ALA A 75 -8.31 0.27 -3.03
C ALA A 75 -8.54 -1.10 -2.36
N LEU A 76 -8.64 -2.18 -3.14
CA LEU A 76 -8.89 -3.52 -2.62
C LEU A 76 -7.66 -4.04 -1.87
N PRO A 77 -7.78 -4.41 -0.58
CA PRO A 77 -6.65 -4.92 0.19
C PRO A 77 -6.23 -6.31 -0.27
N ILE A 78 -4.97 -6.49 -0.63
CA ILE A 78 -4.44 -7.77 -1.12
C ILE A 78 -3.25 -8.23 -0.28
N LEU A 79 -3.33 -9.46 0.22
CA LEU A 79 -2.26 -10.18 0.91
C LEU A 79 -1.76 -11.33 0.04
N PHE A 80 -0.50 -11.31 -0.36
CA PHE A 80 0.09 -12.42 -1.11
C PHE A 80 0.57 -13.55 -0.19
N LEU A 81 0.37 -14.78 -0.62
CA LEU A 81 1.05 -15.98 -0.13
C LEU A 81 2.10 -16.36 -1.18
N THR A 82 3.37 -16.42 -0.79
CA THR A 82 4.48 -16.65 -1.74
C THR A 82 5.36 -17.80 -1.28
N ALA A 83 5.88 -18.62 -2.19
CA ALA A 83 6.74 -19.73 -1.85
C ALA A 83 8.22 -19.32 -1.69
N ARG A 84 8.63 -18.15 -2.20
CA ARG A 84 10.05 -17.78 -2.28
C ARG A 84 10.31 -16.29 -2.19
N SER A 85 11.52 -15.93 -1.78
CA SER A 85 11.96 -14.54 -1.69
C SER A 85 12.11 -13.84 -3.05
N ASP A 86 12.44 -14.55 -4.12
CA ASP A 86 12.57 -13.97 -5.48
C ASP A 86 11.22 -13.56 -6.09
N GLU A 87 10.11 -14.15 -5.63
CA GLU A 87 8.76 -13.71 -5.97
C GLU A 87 8.42 -12.35 -5.33
N VAL A 88 9.01 -12.03 -4.17
CA VAL A 88 8.90 -10.73 -3.52
C VAL A 88 9.59 -9.63 -4.35
N ASP A 89 10.76 -9.93 -4.93
CA ASP A 89 11.44 -9.01 -5.83
C ASP A 89 10.63 -8.76 -7.11
N ARG A 90 9.87 -9.75 -7.60
CA ARG A 90 8.91 -9.56 -8.70
C ARG A 90 7.72 -8.70 -8.31
N LEU A 91 7.17 -8.84 -7.10
CA LEU A 91 6.12 -7.96 -6.58
C LEU A 91 6.58 -6.50 -6.59
N LEU A 92 7.81 -6.26 -6.12
CA LEU A 92 8.43 -4.94 -6.09
C LEU A 92 8.78 -4.42 -7.50
N GLY A 93 9.28 -5.29 -8.38
CA GLY A 93 9.67 -4.97 -9.75
C GLY A 93 8.52 -4.72 -10.72
N LEU A 94 7.31 -5.21 -10.41
CA LEU A 94 6.10 -5.01 -11.21
C LEU A 94 5.25 -3.81 -10.74
N GLU A 95 5.67 -3.09 -9.69
CA GLU A 95 4.88 -2.01 -9.06
C GLU A 95 3.44 -2.45 -8.72
N ILE A 96 3.22 -3.75 -8.46
CA ILE A 96 1.89 -4.30 -8.18
C ILE A 96 1.48 -3.81 -6.80
N GLY A 97 0.39 -3.05 -6.73
CA GLY A 97 -0.09 -2.34 -5.54
C GLY A 97 -0.64 -3.22 -4.42
N ALA A 98 -0.10 -4.41 -4.19
CA ALA A 98 -0.49 -5.23 -3.05
C ALA A 98 0.07 -4.66 -1.74
N ASP A 99 -0.73 -4.80 -0.68
CA ASP A 99 -0.49 -4.11 0.58
C ASP A 99 0.48 -4.85 1.51
N ASP A 100 0.57 -6.19 1.38
CA ASP A 100 1.41 -7.05 2.23
C ASP A 100 1.65 -8.43 1.58
N TYR A 101 2.63 -9.19 2.08
CA TYR A 101 2.91 -10.56 1.65
C TYR A 101 3.38 -11.45 2.83
N VAL A 102 3.21 -12.76 2.68
CA VAL A 102 3.62 -13.79 3.64
C VAL A 102 4.32 -14.93 2.89
N ALA A 103 5.53 -15.28 3.33
CA ALA A 103 6.27 -16.41 2.78
C ALA A 103 5.79 -17.75 3.36
N LYS A 104 5.62 -18.76 2.50
CA LYS A 104 5.44 -20.18 2.86
C LYS A 104 6.82 -20.73 3.30
N PRO A 105 6.91 -21.50 4.41
CA PRO A 105 5.82 -21.91 5.30
C PRO A 105 5.44 -20.80 6.30
N PHE A 106 4.13 -20.61 6.50
CA PHE A 106 3.59 -19.60 7.41
C PHE A 106 2.70 -20.20 8.50
N SER A 107 2.47 -19.43 9.56
CA SER A 107 1.42 -19.74 10.53
C SER A 107 0.07 -19.17 10.05
N PRO A 108 -1.03 -19.94 10.09
CA PRO A 108 -2.38 -19.42 9.81
C PRO A 108 -2.74 -18.21 10.67
N ARG A 109 -2.23 -18.17 11.92
CA ARG A 109 -2.40 -17.03 12.83
C ARG A 109 -1.71 -15.78 12.32
N GLU A 110 -0.53 -15.92 11.72
CA GLU A 110 0.19 -14.79 11.12
C GLU A 110 -0.63 -14.18 9.97
N VAL A 111 -1.13 -15.02 9.07
CA VAL A 111 -1.98 -14.58 7.94
C VAL A 111 -3.22 -13.84 8.47
N SER A 112 -3.92 -14.42 9.46
CA SER A 112 -5.11 -13.78 10.05
C SER A 112 -4.81 -12.42 10.70
N ALA A 113 -3.66 -12.28 11.37
CA ALA A 113 -3.24 -11.03 12.00
C ALA A 113 -2.90 -9.95 10.97
N ARG A 114 -2.29 -10.34 9.84
CA ARG A 114 -1.99 -9.43 8.72
C ARG A 114 -3.25 -8.98 8.01
N VAL A 115 -4.18 -9.89 7.70
CA VAL A 115 -5.50 -9.54 7.13
C VAL A 115 -6.26 -8.58 8.05
N ARG A 116 -6.28 -8.84 9.36
CA ARG A 116 -6.86 -7.92 10.34
C ARG A 116 -6.19 -6.55 10.31
N THR A 117 -4.86 -6.51 10.16
CA THR A 117 -4.11 -5.25 10.09
C THR A 117 -4.42 -4.48 8.80
N LEU A 118 -4.49 -5.16 7.66
CA LEU A 118 -4.91 -4.60 6.37
C LEU A 118 -6.31 -4.00 6.45
N LEU A 119 -7.27 -4.77 6.95
CA LEU A 119 -8.66 -4.33 7.11
C LEU A 119 -8.80 -3.20 8.14
N ARG A 120 -7.99 -3.19 9.21
CA ARG A 120 -7.97 -2.10 10.18
C ARG A 120 -7.40 -0.82 9.57
N ARG A 121 -6.40 -0.92 8.68
CA ARG A 121 -5.93 0.22 7.90
C ARG A 121 -7.09 0.75 7.07
N VAL A 122 -7.71 -0.08 6.22
CA VAL A 122 -8.87 0.32 5.40
C VAL A 122 -10.05 0.88 6.20
N LYS A 123 -10.38 0.31 7.37
CA LYS A 123 -11.44 0.84 8.25
C LYS A 123 -11.03 2.12 8.99
N LYS A 124 -9.75 2.31 9.34
CA LYS A 124 -9.24 3.64 9.76
C LYS A 124 -9.31 4.65 8.62
N PHE A 125 -9.41 4.20 7.37
CA PHE A 125 -9.61 5.03 6.18
C PHE A 125 -11.10 5.33 5.90
N ALA A 126 -12.03 4.62 6.56
CA ALA A 126 -13.49 4.79 6.41
C ALA A 126 -14.15 5.59 7.55
N ALA A 127 -13.48 5.82 8.67
CA ALA A 127 -13.88 6.85 9.62
C ALA A 127 -13.27 8.19 9.19
N PRO A 128 -13.97 9.34 9.30
CA PRO A 128 -13.37 10.65 9.04
C PRO A 128 -12.35 10.93 10.16
N SER A 129 -11.14 10.40 10.00
CA SER A 129 -9.96 10.96 10.63
C SER A 129 -9.69 12.29 9.93
N PRO A 130 -9.36 13.37 10.64
CA PRO A 130 -9.29 14.69 10.04
C PRO A 130 -8.24 14.66 8.93
N VAL A 131 -8.68 14.93 7.69
CA VAL A 131 -7.79 15.29 6.60
C VAL A 131 -6.89 16.39 7.14
N VAL A 132 -5.59 16.11 7.27
CA VAL A 132 -4.65 17.11 7.77
C VAL A 132 -4.46 18.10 6.63
N ARG A 133 -4.91 19.34 6.86
CA ARG A 133 -4.76 20.43 5.92
C ARG A 133 -3.59 21.30 6.31
N THR A 134 -2.60 21.37 5.44
CA THR A 134 -1.42 22.24 5.61
C THR A 134 -1.33 23.11 4.37
N GLY A 135 -1.84 24.34 4.46
CA GLY A 135 -2.00 25.20 3.28
C GLY A 135 -2.91 24.55 2.24
N HIS A 136 -2.45 24.47 0.99
CA HIS A 136 -3.18 23.81 -0.11
C HIS A 136 -2.99 22.28 -0.20
N PHE A 137 -2.29 21.68 0.77
CA PHE A 137 -2.18 20.23 0.88
C PHE A 137 -3.31 19.63 1.69
N GLU A 138 -3.81 18.50 1.20
CA GLU A 138 -4.72 17.63 1.95
C GLU A 138 -4.06 16.26 2.11
N LEU A 139 -3.73 15.90 3.34
CA LEU A 139 -3.17 14.60 3.68
C LEU A 139 -4.27 13.70 4.23
N ASN A 140 -4.57 12.66 3.48
CA ASN A 140 -5.32 11.51 3.93
C ASN A 140 -4.31 10.41 4.25
N GLU A 141 -3.69 10.50 5.44
CA GLU A 141 -2.79 9.44 5.94
C GLU A 141 -3.43 8.05 5.89
N PRO A 142 -4.74 7.94 6.19
CA PRO A 142 -5.47 6.73 5.93
C PRO A 142 -5.32 6.27 4.47
N ALA A 143 -5.90 6.95 3.49
CA ALA A 143 -5.86 6.51 2.08
C ALA A 143 -4.47 6.54 1.41
N ALA A 144 -3.38 6.77 2.16
CA ALA A 144 -2.03 7.01 1.66
C ALA A 144 -2.01 8.05 0.51
N GLN A 145 -2.86 9.06 0.62
CA GLN A 145 -3.13 10.01 -0.45
C GLN A 145 -2.79 11.42 0.01
N ILE A 146 -2.12 12.16 -0.87
CA ILE A 146 -1.87 13.58 -0.71
C ILE A 146 -2.46 14.27 -1.93
N ALA A 147 -3.35 15.24 -1.71
CA ALA A 147 -3.83 16.12 -2.75
C ALA A 147 -3.18 17.50 -2.65
N TRP A 148 -3.00 18.14 -3.79
CA TRP A 148 -2.48 19.50 -3.94
C TRP A 148 -3.51 20.32 -4.71
N PHE A 149 -4.01 21.41 -4.13
CA PHE A 149 -5.14 22.18 -4.70
C PHE A 149 -6.36 21.30 -5.04
N GLY A 150 -6.69 20.36 -4.15
CA GLY A 150 -7.79 19.41 -4.36
C GLY A 150 -7.55 18.35 -5.45
N THR A 151 -6.37 18.35 -6.09
CA THR A 151 -6.00 17.35 -7.10
C THR A 151 -5.09 16.28 -6.50
N PRO A 152 -5.48 14.99 -6.50
CA PRO A 152 -4.64 13.91 -5.99
C PRO A 152 -3.29 13.81 -6.71
N LEU A 153 -2.21 13.68 -5.93
CA LEU A 153 -0.88 13.41 -6.47
C LEU A 153 -0.70 11.90 -6.71
N SER A 154 -0.28 11.52 -7.92
CA SER A 154 0.20 10.16 -8.19
C SER A 154 1.62 10.01 -7.65
N LEU A 155 1.76 9.49 -6.42
CA LEU A 155 3.03 9.36 -5.70
C LEU A 155 3.44 7.90 -5.58
N THR A 156 4.73 7.63 -5.74
CA THR A 156 5.32 6.35 -5.30
C THR A 156 5.36 6.30 -3.78
N ARG A 157 5.56 5.11 -3.20
CA ARG A 157 5.67 4.92 -1.74
C ARG A 157 6.65 5.89 -1.09
N TYR A 158 7.88 5.99 -1.59
CA TYR A 158 8.91 6.84 -0.99
C TYR A 158 8.62 8.33 -1.18
N GLU A 159 8.02 8.74 -2.29
CA GLU A 159 7.58 10.12 -2.48
C GLU A 159 6.45 10.48 -1.52
N PHE A 160 5.48 9.59 -1.31
CA PHE A 160 4.41 9.76 -0.32
C PHE A 160 4.99 9.89 1.08
N LEU A 161 5.83 8.95 1.51
CA LEU A 161 6.43 8.96 2.85
C LEU A 161 7.30 10.20 3.07
N LEU A 162 8.06 10.63 2.06
CA LEU A 162 8.88 11.84 2.12
C LEU A 162 8.01 13.10 2.26
N LEU A 163 7.00 13.25 1.40
CA LEU A 163 6.11 14.42 1.43
C LEU A 163 5.26 14.44 2.71
N LYS A 164 4.76 13.28 3.16
CA LYS A 164 4.09 13.11 4.45
C LYS A 164 4.96 13.57 5.61
N THR A 165 6.22 13.14 5.64
CA THR A 165 7.17 13.52 6.72
C THR A 165 7.34 15.02 6.80
N LEU A 166 7.47 15.69 5.65
CA LEU A 166 7.57 17.16 5.62
C LEU A 166 6.24 17.84 5.97
N LEU A 167 5.10 17.29 5.55
CA LEU A 167 3.76 17.82 5.80
C LEU A 167 3.35 17.80 7.28
N LEU A 168 3.74 16.75 8.01
CA LEU A 168 3.44 16.61 9.43
C LEU A 168 4.33 17.49 10.32
N SER A 169 5.31 18.18 9.74
CA SER A 169 6.17 19.12 10.45
C SER A 169 6.55 20.29 9.53
N PRO A 170 5.59 21.15 9.15
CA PRO A 170 5.87 22.29 8.29
C PRO A 170 6.92 23.21 8.93
N GLU A 171 7.69 23.90 8.10
CA GLU A 171 8.84 24.74 8.45
C GLU A 171 10.04 24.02 9.09
N ARG A 172 9.88 22.80 9.61
CA ARG A 172 10.99 22.03 10.17
C ARG A 172 11.97 21.62 9.06
N VAL A 173 13.25 21.90 9.29
CA VAL A 173 14.33 21.42 8.41
C VAL A 173 14.69 20.00 8.81
N TYR A 174 14.60 19.09 7.87
CA TYR A 174 15.11 17.72 7.99
C TYR A 174 16.39 17.58 7.18
N SER A 175 17.42 17.00 7.79
CA SER A 175 18.63 16.62 7.07
C SER A 175 18.36 15.45 6.12
N ARG A 176 19.22 15.29 5.11
CA ARG A 176 19.13 14.14 4.20
C ARG A 176 19.22 12.83 4.96
N GLN A 177 20.12 12.73 5.92
CA GLN A 177 20.26 11.54 6.76
C GLN A 177 18.98 11.27 7.56
N GLN A 178 18.39 12.30 8.18
CA GLN A 178 17.12 12.14 8.90
C GLN A 178 15.99 11.66 7.99
N LEU A 179 15.89 12.21 6.78
CA LEU A 179 14.89 11.76 5.81
C LEU A 179 15.16 10.32 5.36
N MET A 180 16.43 9.94 5.17
CA MET A 180 16.83 8.56 4.89
C MET A 180 16.40 7.63 6.03
N ASP A 181 16.76 7.95 7.27
CA ASP A 181 16.48 7.13 8.45
C ASP A 181 14.97 6.97 8.70
N ILE A 182 14.16 8.00 8.43
CA ILE A 182 12.70 7.96 8.65
C ILE A 182 11.99 7.21 7.53
N VAL A 183 12.35 7.45 6.27
CA VAL A 183 11.58 6.99 5.11
C VAL A 183 12.06 5.64 4.57
N TRP A 184 13.34 5.29 4.81
CA TRP A 184 13.98 4.06 4.35
C TRP A 184 14.40 3.12 5.50
N SER A 185 13.88 3.28 6.72
CA SER A 185 14.26 2.46 7.89
C SER A 185 14.18 0.94 7.68
N ASP A 186 13.27 0.49 6.83
CA ASP A 186 12.99 -0.94 6.58
C ASP A 186 13.61 -1.45 5.27
N ALA A 187 14.37 -0.63 4.54
CA ALA A 187 14.98 -1.01 3.27
C ALA A 187 16.31 -1.74 3.52
N GLN A 188 16.28 -3.07 3.66
CA GLN A 188 17.49 -3.85 3.96
C GLN A 188 18.54 -3.83 2.85
N GLU A 189 18.18 -3.52 1.60
CA GLU A 189 19.14 -3.40 0.50
C GLU A 189 18.64 -2.40 -0.56
N THR A 190 18.86 -1.10 -0.36
CA THR A 190 18.72 -0.14 -1.47
C THR A 190 19.99 0.67 -1.63
N PHE A 191 20.74 0.37 -2.69
CA PHE A 191 21.79 1.23 -3.23
C PHE A 191 21.21 2.63 -3.48
N GLU A 192 21.80 3.62 -2.82
CA GLU A 192 21.45 5.04 -2.78
C GLU A 192 20.57 5.54 -3.94
N ARG A 193 19.25 5.65 -3.70
CA ARG A 193 18.44 6.66 -4.38
C ARG A 193 18.42 7.89 -3.48
N THR A 194 19.18 8.90 -3.88
CA THR A 194 19.36 10.13 -3.10
C THR A 194 18.02 10.82 -2.82
N VAL A 195 17.81 11.26 -1.59
CA VAL A 195 16.68 12.13 -1.17
C VAL A 195 16.43 13.24 -2.21
N ASP A 196 17.49 13.82 -2.75
CA ASP A 196 17.48 14.88 -3.75
C ASP A 196 16.74 14.50 -5.04
N THR A 197 16.83 13.23 -5.46
CA THR A 197 16.12 12.71 -6.64
C THR A 197 14.61 12.68 -6.39
N HIS A 198 14.18 12.17 -5.22
CA HIS A 198 12.77 12.14 -4.84
C HIS A 198 12.21 13.56 -4.62
N ILE A 199 13.01 14.48 -4.08
CA ILE A 199 12.63 15.89 -3.98
C ILE A 199 12.44 16.52 -5.38
N LYS A 200 13.31 16.17 -6.34
CA LYS A 200 13.19 16.66 -7.72
C LYS A 200 11.90 16.16 -8.38
N THR A 201 11.57 14.87 -8.24
CA THR A 201 10.34 14.31 -8.82
C THR A 201 9.09 14.85 -8.14
N LEU A 202 9.08 14.97 -6.80
CA LEU A 202 8.00 15.63 -6.06
C LEU A 202 7.75 17.05 -6.56
N ARG A 203 8.80 17.86 -6.71
CA ARG A 203 8.66 19.22 -7.24
C ARG A 203 8.09 19.24 -8.66
N ALA A 204 8.45 18.29 -9.51
CA ALA A 204 7.89 18.20 -10.85
C ALA A 204 6.38 17.89 -10.80
N LYS A 205 5.95 16.95 -9.96
CA LYS A 205 4.53 16.60 -9.76
C LYS A 205 3.71 17.76 -9.19
N LEU A 206 4.27 18.49 -8.23
CA LEU A 206 3.62 19.69 -7.66
C LEU A 206 3.47 20.80 -8.69
N ARG A 207 4.53 21.08 -9.48
CA ARG A 207 4.52 22.10 -10.54
C ARG A 207 3.57 21.77 -11.69
N ALA A 208 3.35 20.48 -11.98
CA ALA A 208 2.40 20.07 -13.00
C ALA A 208 0.96 20.46 -12.66
N ILE A 209 0.64 20.63 -11.37
CA ILE A 209 -0.68 21.08 -10.89
C ILE A 209 -0.70 22.60 -10.68
N ASN A 210 0.32 23.16 -10.03
CA ASN A 210 0.46 24.61 -9.85
C ASN A 210 1.93 25.04 -10.09
N PRO A 211 2.24 25.67 -11.23
CA PRO A 211 3.61 26.04 -11.59
C PRO A 211 4.17 27.21 -10.78
N ASP A 212 3.30 28.03 -10.18
CA ASP A 212 3.67 29.28 -9.52
C ASP A 212 4.16 29.06 -8.08
N LEU A 213 3.88 27.89 -7.49
CA LEU A 213 4.23 27.55 -6.11
C LEU A 213 5.21 26.39 -6.03
N SER A 214 6.25 26.56 -5.20
CA SER A 214 7.24 25.53 -4.90
C SER A 214 7.36 25.36 -3.38
N PRO A 215 6.47 24.58 -2.75
CA PRO A 215 6.37 24.52 -1.29
C PRO A 215 7.55 23.80 -0.61
N ILE A 216 8.29 22.96 -1.34
CA ILE A 216 9.48 22.28 -0.81
C ILE A 216 10.69 23.21 -0.94
N ASN A 217 11.24 23.65 0.19
CA ASN A 217 12.43 24.51 0.29
C ASN A 217 13.71 23.69 0.43
N THR A 218 14.77 24.14 -0.25
CA THR A 218 16.12 23.61 -0.04
C THR A 218 16.90 24.54 0.88
N HIS A 219 17.35 24.02 2.03
CA HIS A 219 18.28 24.69 2.91
C HIS A 219 19.69 24.17 2.61
N ARG A 220 20.49 24.96 1.87
CA ARG A 220 21.83 24.51 1.41
C ARG A 220 22.69 24.07 2.60
N GLY A 221 23.29 22.87 2.50
CA GLY A 221 24.08 22.26 3.57
C GLY A 221 23.28 21.67 4.74
N MET A 222 21.98 21.98 4.87
CA MET A 222 21.15 21.51 5.99
C MET A 222 20.12 20.46 5.58
N GLY A 223 19.44 20.61 4.45
CA GLY A 223 18.44 19.64 3.97
C GLY A 223 17.19 20.30 3.39
N TYR A 224 16.02 19.79 3.74
CA TYR A 224 14.74 20.18 3.15
C TYR A 224 13.69 20.53 4.20
N SER A 225 12.80 21.46 3.86
CA SER A 225 11.58 21.74 4.63
C SER A 225 10.39 21.94 3.69
N LEU A 226 9.18 21.85 4.23
CA LEU A 226 7.98 22.25 3.52
C LEU A 226 7.47 23.57 4.11
N ARG A 227 7.24 24.57 3.26
CA ARG A 227 6.53 25.79 3.66
C ARG A 227 5.04 25.52 3.65
N SER A 228 4.33 26.00 4.68
CA SER A 228 2.87 26.03 4.64
C SER A 228 2.44 27.15 3.67
N VAL A 229 2.06 26.79 2.45
CA VAL A 229 1.50 27.73 1.45
C VAL A 229 0.11 27.32 1.02
#